data_AF-A0A165MGU5-F1
#
_entry.id   AF-A0A165MGU5-F1
#
_cell.length_a   1.000
_cell.length_b   1.000
_cell.length_c   1.000
_cell.angle_alpha   90.00
_cell.angle_beta   90.00
_cell.angle_gamma   90.00
#
_symmetry.space_group_name_H-M   'P 1'
#
loop_
_entity.id
_entity.type
_entity.pdbx_description
1 polymer ?
#
loop_
_entity_poly.entity_id
_entity_poly.type
_entity_poly.pdbx_seq_one_letter_code
_entity_poly.pdbx_strand_id
1 'polypeptide(L)'
;MLVNQDTVLLGSKVILVPYTKEHVKKYHEWMLDDRLRELTASEPLTLDEEYQMQRRWRDDDDKLTFIILSRPPASELPQLTPTAFATDPAFPMIGDVNMFFKAALDDDEELEVEVEVMIAEPAYRRQGRAREALSLLIAYAKAPPLSVPHSVLLARIAEDNKPSIALFETLGFRVVKRVDAFREVEMRWRGAEA
;
A
#
# COMPACT_ATOMS: atom_id res chain seq x y z
N MET A 1 3.38 10.55 9.26
CA MET A 1 4.77 10.05 9.20
C MET A 1 5.40 10.58 7.92
N LEU A 2 6.43 11.42 8.04
CA LEU A 2 6.98 12.17 6.88
C LEU A 2 8.25 11.55 6.28
N VAL A 3 8.68 10.36 6.72
CA VAL A 3 9.97 9.75 6.31
C VAL A 3 10.05 9.48 4.80
N ASN A 4 8.92 9.27 4.13
CA ASN A 4 8.90 9.06 2.68
C ASN A 4 8.66 10.31 1.86
N GLN A 5 8.46 11.50 2.43
CA GLN A 5 7.94 12.68 1.72
C GLN A 5 8.72 13.08 0.45
N ASP A 6 10.03 12.79 0.42
CA ASP A 6 10.95 13.11 -0.69
C ASP A 6 11.45 11.85 -1.43
N THR A 7 10.82 10.69 -1.18
CA THR A 7 11.29 9.39 -1.68
C THR A 7 10.52 8.95 -2.92
N VAL A 8 11.25 8.52 -3.95
CA VAL A 8 10.71 7.79 -5.11
C VAL A 8 11.33 6.39 -5.14
N LEU A 9 10.49 5.34 -5.12
CA LEU A 9 10.95 3.96 -5.25
C LEU A 9 10.70 3.46 -6.67
N LEU A 10 11.75 3.07 -7.35
CA LEU A 10 11.68 2.58 -8.74
C LEU A 10 11.66 1.06 -8.79
N GLY A 11 10.58 0.52 -9.34
CA GLY A 11 10.48 -0.87 -9.79
C GLY A 11 10.64 -0.99 -11.30
N SER A 12 10.58 -2.24 -11.77
CA SER A 12 10.57 -2.57 -13.21
C SER A 12 9.23 -2.25 -13.86
N LYS A 13 8.11 -2.44 -13.14
CA LYS A 13 6.75 -2.20 -13.60
C LYS A 13 6.08 -1.05 -12.86
N VAL A 14 6.45 -0.75 -11.62
CA VAL A 14 5.83 0.32 -10.84
C VAL A 14 6.82 1.37 -10.37
N ILE A 15 6.30 2.56 -10.06
CA ILE A 15 7.01 3.61 -9.33
C ILE A 15 6.16 3.94 -8.10
N LEU A 16 6.77 3.99 -6.93
CA LEU A 16 6.09 4.42 -5.70
C LEU A 16 6.47 5.85 -5.40
N VAL A 17 5.47 6.70 -5.22
CA VAL A 17 5.63 8.10 -4.80
C VAL A 17 4.78 8.39 -3.57
N PRO A 18 5.13 9.38 -2.75
CA PRO A 18 4.39 9.69 -1.53
C PRO A 18 2.99 10.18 -1.88
N TYR A 19 2.01 9.90 -1.03
CA TYR A 19 0.65 10.39 -1.26
C TYR A 19 0.54 11.90 -1.07
N THR A 20 0.04 12.58 -2.09
CA THR A 20 -0.07 14.04 -2.13
C THR A 20 -1.42 14.55 -2.61
N LYS A 21 -1.67 15.84 -2.37
CA LYS A 21 -2.91 16.53 -2.74
C LYS A 21 -3.24 16.43 -4.24
N GLU A 22 -2.23 16.29 -5.10
CA GLU A 22 -2.39 16.13 -6.54
C GLU A 22 -3.10 14.81 -6.90
N HIS A 23 -2.95 13.79 -6.07
CA HIS A 23 -3.54 12.46 -6.27
C HIS A 23 -4.98 12.33 -5.78
N VAL A 24 -5.44 13.26 -4.92
CA VAL A 24 -6.74 13.15 -4.20
C VAL A 24 -7.92 13.05 -5.16
N LYS A 25 -7.94 13.85 -6.23
CA LYS A 25 -9.07 13.82 -7.18
C LYS A 25 -9.26 12.45 -7.82
N LYS A 26 -8.16 11.85 -8.28
CA LYS A 26 -8.19 10.52 -8.87
C LYS A 26 -8.53 9.45 -7.84
N TYR A 27 -7.98 9.56 -6.63
CA TYR A 27 -8.30 8.64 -5.54
C TYR A 27 -9.81 8.69 -5.20
N HIS A 28 -10.39 9.89 -5.14
CA HIS A 28 -11.82 10.08 -4.91
C HIS A 28 -12.66 9.42 -6.01
N GLU A 29 -12.28 9.55 -7.29
CA GLU A 29 -12.94 8.85 -8.40
C GLU A 29 -12.98 7.34 -8.20
N TRP A 30 -11.89 6.75 -7.69
CA TRP A 30 -11.87 5.32 -7.34
C TRP A 30 -12.81 5.00 -6.18
N MET A 31 -12.85 5.85 -5.15
CA MET A 31 -13.73 5.67 -4.00
C MET A 31 -15.22 5.88 -4.33
N LEU A 32 -15.59 6.30 -5.55
CA LEU A 32 -16.98 6.25 -6.01
C LEU A 32 -17.45 4.83 -6.36
N ASP A 33 -16.54 3.87 -6.60
CA ASP A 33 -16.87 2.47 -6.87
C ASP A 33 -17.17 1.71 -5.56
N ASP A 34 -18.44 1.31 -5.38
CA ASP A 34 -18.93 0.57 -4.23
C ASP A 34 -18.13 -0.72 -3.96
N ARG A 35 -17.76 -1.44 -5.03
CA ARG A 35 -17.02 -2.70 -4.90
C ARG A 35 -15.59 -2.43 -4.45
N LEU A 36 -14.98 -1.34 -4.92
CA LEU A 36 -13.64 -1.00 -4.50
C LEU A 36 -13.63 -0.62 -3.01
N ARG A 37 -14.60 0.19 -2.58
CA ARG A 37 -14.78 0.55 -1.17
C ARG A 37 -14.99 -0.67 -0.28
N GLU A 38 -15.81 -1.63 -0.70
CA GLU A 38 -16.02 -2.88 0.04
C GLU A 38 -14.71 -3.66 0.21
N LEU A 39 -13.90 -3.77 -0.86
CA LEU A 39 -12.62 -4.48 -0.81
C LEU A 39 -11.54 -3.80 0.02
N THR A 40 -11.64 -2.49 0.23
CA THR A 40 -10.70 -1.70 1.05
C THR A 40 -11.28 -1.29 2.41
N ALA A 41 -12.47 -1.77 2.76
CA ALA A 41 -13.21 -1.36 3.96
C ALA A 41 -13.33 0.18 4.10
N SER A 42 -13.51 0.90 2.99
CA SER A 42 -13.59 2.37 2.96
C SER A 42 -15.04 2.85 3.05
N GLU A 43 -15.25 3.96 3.78
CA GLU A 43 -16.52 4.69 3.76
C GLU A 43 -16.56 5.70 2.60
N PRO A 44 -17.74 6.02 2.03
CA PRO A 44 -17.86 7.06 1.03
C PRO A 44 -17.63 8.44 1.66
N LEU A 45 -16.71 9.21 1.09
CA LEU A 45 -16.39 10.57 1.51
C LEU A 45 -16.66 11.55 0.37
N THR A 46 -16.99 12.79 0.71
CA THR A 46 -16.96 13.91 -0.23
C THR A 46 -15.53 14.25 -0.63
N LEU A 47 -15.33 14.91 -1.76
CA LEU A 47 -14.00 15.30 -2.22
C LEU A 47 -13.24 16.17 -1.19
N ASP A 48 -13.94 17.06 -0.49
CA ASP A 48 -13.33 17.90 0.55
C ASP A 48 -12.90 17.08 1.78
N GLU A 49 -13.68 16.06 2.14
CA GLU A 49 -13.32 15.10 3.20
C GLU A 49 -12.12 14.26 2.80
N GLU A 50 -12.00 13.83 1.54
CA GLU A 50 -10.80 13.14 1.03
C GLU A 50 -9.54 14.02 1.14
N TYR A 51 -9.66 15.31 0.82
CA TYR A 51 -8.56 16.26 1.03
C TYR A 51 -8.19 16.40 2.51
N GLN A 52 -9.16 16.34 3.42
CA GLN A 52 -8.88 16.36 4.86
C GLN A 52 -8.23 15.05 5.32
N MET A 53 -8.73 13.92 4.84
CA MET A 53 -8.21 12.58 5.15
C MET A 53 -6.77 12.44 4.66
N GLN A 54 -6.47 12.84 3.43
CA GLN A 54 -5.12 12.83 2.87
C GLN A 54 -4.13 13.63 3.71
N ARG A 55 -4.55 14.81 4.22
CA ARG A 55 -3.70 15.61 5.13
C ARG A 55 -3.42 14.86 6.42
N ARG A 56 -4.43 14.28 7.05
CA ARG A 56 -4.27 13.46 8.26
C ARG A 56 -3.31 12.30 8.04
N TRP A 57 -3.54 11.49 7.00
CA TRP A 57 -2.70 10.33 6.70
C TRP A 57 -1.24 10.68 6.41
N ARG A 58 -0.98 11.85 5.84
CA ARG A 58 0.39 12.33 5.64
C ARG A 58 1.06 12.64 6.98
N ASP A 59 0.33 13.25 7.90
CA ASP A 59 0.86 13.70 9.19
C ASP A 59 0.85 12.57 10.24
N ASP A 60 0.05 11.50 10.05
CA ASP A 60 -0.09 10.34 10.96
C ASP A 60 1.20 9.55 11.13
N ASP A 61 1.83 9.62 12.31
CA ASP A 61 3.13 9.00 12.60
C ASP A 61 3.13 7.47 12.60
N ASP A 62 1.96 6.85 12.53
CA ASP A 62 1.73 5.42 12.47
C ASP A 62 1.31 4.92 11.08
N LYS A 63 1.34 5.78 10.06
CA LYS A 63 0.93 5.42 8.70
C LYS A 63 1.96 5.84 7.66
N LEU A 64 2.27 4.92 6.76
CA LEU A 64 3.14 5.14 5.62
C LEU A 64 2.40 4.75 4.34
N THR A 65 2.12 5.73 3.49
CA THR A 65 1.38 5.53 2.23
C THR A 65 2.21 5.94 1.02
N PHE A 66 2.26 5.06 0.03
CA PHE A 66 2.73 5.38 -1.32
C PHE A 66 1.62 5.19 -2.34
N ILE A 67 1.56 6.10 -3.31
CA ILE A 67 0.81 5.92 -4.55
C ILE A 67 1.63 5.07 -5.52
N ILE A 68 0.97 4.09 -6.13
CA ILE A 68 1.52 3.23 -7.16
C ILE A 68 1.25 3.87 -8.52
N LEU A 69 2.31 4.23 -9.23
CA LEU A 69 2.27 4.61 -10.64
C LEU A 69 2.67 3.41 -11.50
N SER A 70 2.02 3.24 -12.64
CA SER A 70 2.46 2.29 -13.66
C SER A 70 3.64 2.86 -14.42
N ARG A 71 4.73 2.09 -14.50
CA ARG A 71 5.87 2.33 -15.38
C ARG A 71 5.71 1.55 -16.68
N PRO A 72 5.60 2.23 -17.83
CA PRO A 72 5.71 1.56 -19.12
C PRO A 72 7.12 0.99 -19.35
N PRO A 73 7.27 -0.10 -20.13
CA PRO A 73 8.58 -0.60 -20.52
C PRO A 73 9.37 0.46 -21.28
N ALA A 74 10.68 0.55 -21.01
CA ALA A 74 11.61 1.48 -21.68
C ALA A 74 11.25 2.97 -21.58
N SER A 75 10.42 3.40 -20.62
CA SER A 75 10.17 4.82 -20.36
C SER A 75 11.45 5.55 -19.95
N GLU A 76 11.67 6.71 -20.56
CA GLU A 76 12.65 7.69 -20.08
C GLU A 76 12.20 8.19 -18.71
N LEU A 77 13.11 8.17 -17.73
CA LEU A 77 12.82 8.62 -16.37
C LEU A 77 13.11 10.11 -16.27
N PRO A 78 12.18 10.93 -15.74
CA PRO A 78 12.48 12.29 -15.35
C PRO A 78 13.42 12.30 -14.13
N GLN A 79 13.67 13.49 -13.59
CA GLN A 79 14.34 13.61 -12.30
C GLN A 79 13.56 12.81 -11.25
N LEU A 80 14.28 12.08 -10.39
CA LEU A 80 13.66 11.18 -9.40
C LEU A 80 13.15 11.93 -8.18
N THR A 81 12.20 12.83 -8.42
CA THR A 81 11.52 13.63 -7.40
C THR A 81 10.03 13.31 -7.41
N PRO A 82 9.35 13.32 -6.25
CA PRO A 82 7.91 13.09 -6.20
C PRO A 82 7.11 14.02 -7.13
N THR A 83 7.50 15.29 -7.20
CA THR A 83 6.83 16.31 -8.02
C THR A 83 6.93 16.05 -9.52
N ALA A 84 8.02 15.44 -9.99
CA ALA A 84 8.19 15.10 -11.40
C ALA A 84 7.21 14.01 -11.86
N PHE A 85 6.78 13.14 -10.95
CA PHE A 85 5.91 12.00 -11.26
C PHE A 85 4.43 12.22 -10.94
N ALA A 86 4.10 13.04 -9.93
CA ALA A 86 2.75 13.14 -9.37
C ALA A 86 1.65 13.47 -10.40
N THR A 87 1.99 14.18 -11.47
CA THR A 87 1.03 14.59 -12.52
C THR A 87 1.47 14.21 -13.93
N ASP A 88 2.50 13.36 -14.08
CA ASP A 88 3.01 12.99 -15.39
C ASP A 88 2.10 11.92 -16.04
N PRO A 89 1.45 12.22 -17.18
CA PRO A 89 0.57 11.26 -17.83
C PRO A 89 1.29 10.01 -18.36
N ALA A 90 2.63 10.04 -18.51
CA ALA A 90 3.42 8.88 -18.89
C ALA A 90 3.45 7.79 -17.79
N PHE A 91 3.19 8.18 -16.53
CA PHE A 91 3.21 7.30 -15.37
C PHE A 91 1.85 7.31 -14.67
N PRO A 92 0.82 6.68 -15.26
CA PRO A 92 -0.53 6.76 -14.70
C PRO A 92 -0.60 6.17 -13.30
N MET A 93 -1.26 6.88 -12.39
CA MET A 93 -1.59 6.40 -11.04
C MET A 93 -2.58 5.22 -11.14
N ILE A 94 -2.28 4.10 -10.49
CA ILE A 94 -3.03 2.84 -10.63
C ILE A 94 -3.48 2.20 -9.32
N GLY A 95 -3.00 2.70 -8.19
CA GLY A 95 -3.39 2.25 -6.86
C GLY A 95 -2.49 2.85 -5.79
N ASP A 96 -2.44 2.20 -4.63
CA ASP A 96 -1.65 2.60 -3.48
C ASP A 96 -1.21 1.37 -2.68
N VAL A 97 -0.18 1.57 -1.85
CA VAL A 97 0.35 0.57 -0.93
C VAL A 97 0.61 1.26 0.41
N ASN A 98 0.15 0.64 1.48
CA ASN A 98 0.15 1.22 2.83
C ASN A 98 0.87 0.30 3.82
N MET A 99 1.42 0.93 4.85
CA MET A 99 1.92 0.27 6.04
C MET A 99 1.38 1.01 7.26
N PHE A 100 0.73 0.29 8.16
CA PHE A 100 0.15 0.80 9.41
C PHE A 100 0.91 0.21 10.60
N PHE A 101 1.40 1.07 11.48
CA PHE A 101 2.25 0.73 12.61
C PHE A 101 1.39 0.71 13.87
N LYS A 102 1.10 -0.48 14.40
CA LYS A 102 0.35 -0.56 15.65
C LYS A 102 1.29 -0.24 16.81
N ALA A 103 0.91 0.73 17.62
CA ALA A 103 1.58 0.99 18.88
C ALA A 103 1.47 -0.26 19.77
N ALA A 104 2.60 -0.70 20.32
CA ALA A 104 2.59 -1.62 21.44
C ALA A 104 1.88 -0.89 22.61
N LEU A 105 0.76 -1.41 23.07
CA LEU A 105 -0.03 -0.78 24.13
C LEU A 105 0.69 -0.85 25.48
N ASP A 106 1.56 -1.85 25.66
CA ASP A 106 2.40 -2.08 26.84
C ASP A 106 3.78 -2.63 26.41
N ASP A 107 4.77 -2.59 27.32
CA ASP A 107 6.17 -3.03 27.08
C ASP A 107 6.30 -4.52 26.66
N ASP A 108 5.26 -5.33 26.85
CA ASP A 108 5.20 -6.76 26.50
C ASP A 108 4.58 -7.03 25.11
N GLU A 109 4.00 -6.01 24.44
CA GLU A 109 3.42 -6.18 23.11
C GLU A 109 4.49 -6.08 22.01
N GLU A 110 4.56 -7.11 21.16
CA GLU A 110 5.39 -7.06 19.96
C GLU A 110 4.83 -6.02 18.98
N LEU A 111 5.70 -5.17 18.42
CA LEU A 111 5.35 -4.28 17.32
C LEU A 111 4.63 -5.09 16.22
N GLU A 112 3.48 -4.62 15.78
CA GLU A 112 2.76 -5.19 14.65
C GLU A 112 2.67 -4.15 13.53
N VAL A 113 2.99 -4.58 12.32
CA VAL A 113 2.99 -3.70 11.15
C VAL A 113 2.12 -4.33 10.06
N GLU A 114 0.98 -3.70 9.80
CA GLU A 114 0.01 -4.15 8.81
C GLU A 114 0.33 -3.58 7.44
N VAL A 115 0.31 -4.43 6.41
CA VAL A 115 0.62 -4.04 5.04
C VAL A 115 -0.59 -4.27 4.15
N GLU A 116 -0.95 -3.24 3.38
CA GLU A 116 -2.09 -3.27 2.47
C GLU A 116 -1.68 -2.83 1.06
N VAL A 117 -2.39 -3.32 0.06
CA VAL A 117 -2.20 -2.91 -1.34
C VAL A 117 -3.53 -2.88 -2.07
N MET A 118 -3.73 -1.84 -2.87
CA MET A 118 -4.83 -1.73 -3.81
C MET A 118 -4.29 -1.50 -5.23
N ILE A 119 -4.81 -2.22 -6.21
CA ILE A 119 -4.69 -1.86 -7.64
C ILE A 119 -6.08 -1.47 -8.12
N ALA A 120 -6.38 -0.18 -8.02
CA ALA A 120 -7.68 0.38 -8.33
C ALA A 120 -8.01 0.22 -9.82
N GLU A 121 -7.05 0.45 -10.71
CA GLU A 121 -7.27 0.42 -12.16
C GLU A 121 -7.34 -1.01 -12.71
N PRO A 122 -8.51 -1.48 -13.23
CA PRO A 122 -8.68 -2.86 -13.68
C PRO A 122 -7.70 -3.28 -14.78
N ALA A 123 -7.36 -2.35 -15.68
CA ALA A 123 -6.43 -2.56 -16.78
C ALA A 123 -5.00 -2.93 -16.34
N TYR A 124 -4.65 -2.74 -15.06
CA TYR A 124 -3.32 -3.00 -14.50
C TYR A 124 -3.29 -4.17 -13.50
N ARG A 125 -4.45 -4.80 -13.24
CA ARG A 125 -4.56 -5.96 -12.35
C ARG A 125 -3.94 -7.20 -13.01
N ARG A 126 -3.51 -8.17 -12.17
CA ARG A 126 -2.94 -9.47 -12.60
C ARG A 126 -1.68 -9.39 -13.49
N GLN A 127 -0.94 -8.28 -13.43
CA GLN A 127 0.32 -8.07 -14.18
C GLN A 127 1.58 -8.12 -13.28
N GLY A 128 1.43 -8.52 -12.01
CA GLY A 128 2.50 -8.57 -11.02
C GLY A 128 2.86 -7.23 -10.38
N ARG A 129 2.11 -6.17 -10.65
CA ARG A 129 2.34 -4.81 -10.14
C ARG A 129 2.15 -4.70 -8.62
N ALA A 130 1.10 -5.31 -8.08
CA ALA A 130 0.86 -5.36 -6.63
C ALA A 130 1.99 -6.07 -5.87
N ARG A 131 2.50 -7.18 -6.41
CA ARG A 131 3.63 -7.92 -5.83
C ARG A 131 4.89 -7.05 -5.79
N GLU A 132 5.19 -6.36 -6.88
CA GLU A 132 6.35 -5.48 -6.95
C GLU A 132 6.20 -4.28 -5.99
N ALA A 133 5.01 -3.65 -5.94
CA ALA A 133 4.72 -2.55 -5.02
C ALA A 133 4.93 -2.97 -3.55
N LEU A 134 4.36 -4.10 -3.13
CA LEU A 134 4.58 -4.65 -1.80
C LEU A 134 6.06 -4.96 -1.52
N SER A 135 6.77 -5.54 -2.49
CA SER A 135 8.19 -5.85 -2.34
C SER A 135 9.03 -4.59 -2.14
N LEU A 136 8.75 -3.52 -2.89
CA LEU A 136 9.41 -2.23 -2.76
C LEU A 136 9.11 -1.58 -1.41
N LEU A 137 7.85 -1.57 -0.98
CA LEU A 137 7.45 -1.02 0.32
C LEU A 137 8.14 -1.77 1.48
N ILE A 138 8.13 -3.11 1.46
CA ILE A 138 8.77 -3.93 2.48
C ILE A 138 10.29 -3.68 2.49
N ALA A 139 10.93 -3.60 1.32
CA ALA A 139 12.36 -3.31 1.22
C ALA A 139 12.71 -1.91 1.76
N TYR A 140 11.86 -0.92 1.49
CA TYR A 140 12.00 0.44 2.04
C TYR A 140 11.86 0.45 3.56
N ALA A 141 10.82 -0.17 4.09
CA ALA A 141 10.55 -0.22 5.53
C ALA A 141 11.64 -0.95 6.33
N LYS A 142 12.32 -1.92 5.71
CA LYS A 142 13.44 -2.66 6.32
C LYS A 142 14.68 -1.80 6.53
N ALA A 143 14.87 -0.73 5.74
CA ALA A 143 16.03 0.14 5.85
C ALA A 143 15.85 1.21 6.96
N PRO A 144 16.94 1.77 7.51
CA PRO A 144 16.85 2.95 8.35
C PRO A 144 16.17 4.13 7.63
N PRO A 145 15.37 4.95 8.32
CA PRO A 145 15.21 4.98 9.77
C PRO A 145 14.18 3.97 10.32
N LEU A 146 13.35 3.35 9.48
CA LEU A 146 12.22 2.53 9.92
C LEU A 146 12.65 1.18 10.52
N SER A 147 13.63 0.51 9.90
CA SER A 147 14.22 -0.74 10.40
C SER A 147 13.19 -1.84 10.74
N VAL A 148 12.08 -1.91 10.02
CA VAL A 148 10.96 -2.84 10.27
C VAL A 148 11.39 -4.27 9.94
N PRO A 149 11.45 -5.19 10.93
CA PRO A 149 11.74 -6.59 10.67
C PRO A 149 10.60 -7.25 9.88
N HIS A 150 10.89 -8.26 9.07
CA HIS A 150 9.81 -8.98 8.39
C HIS A 150 8.89 -9.74 9.36
N SER A 151 9.40 -10.16 10.53
CA SER A 151 8.67 -10.97 11.52
C SER A 151 7.45 -10.26 12.11
N VAL A 152 7.42 -8.92 12.06
CA VAL A 152 6.30 -8.10 12.57
C VAL A 152 5.23 -7.81 11.52
N LEU A 153 5.46 -8.22 10.26
CA LEU A 153 4.56 -7.93 9.16
C LEU A 153 3.33 -8.83 9.19
N LEU A 154 2.16 -8.20 9.09
CA LEU A 154 0.87 -8.86 8.93
C LEU A 154 0.03 -8.24 7.82
N ALA A 155 -1.00 -8.94 7.39
CA ALA A 155 -2.05 -8.43 6.52
C ALA A 155 -3.39 -9.04 6.94
N ARG A 156 -4.43 -8.21 7.05
CA ARG A 156 -5.82 -8.68 7.19
C ARG A 156 -6.51 -8.59 5.85
N ILE A 157 -7.14 -9.69 5.45
CA ILE A 157 -7.73 -9.82 4.11
C ILE A 157 -9.07 -10.51 4.27
N ALA A 158 -10.12 -9.96 3.64
CA ALA A 158 -11.42 -10.62 3.56
C ALA A 158 -11.27 -12.07 3.07
N GLU A 159 -11.95 -13.01 3.72
CA GLU A 159 -11.76 -14.45 3.51
C GLU A 159 -12.08 -14.91 2.09
N ASP A 160 -12.93 -14.17 1.38
CA ASP A 160 -13.37 -14.40 0.01
C ASP A 160 -12.50 -13.69 -1.04
N ASN A 161 -11.60 -12.78 -0.61
CA ASN A 161 -10.61 -12.13 -1.47
C ASN A 161 -9.42 -13.07 -1.75
N LYS A 162 -9.73 -14.20 -2.40
CA LYS A 162 -8.76 -15.22 -2.82
C LYS A 162 -7.58 -14.65 -3.63
N PRO A 163 -7.79 -13.66 -4.54
CA PRO A 163 -6.67 -13.06 -5.25
C PRO A 163 -5.64 -12.38 -4.35
N SER A 164 -6.08 -11.62 -3.34
CA SER A 164 -5.16 -10.98 -2.38
C SER A 164 -4.48 -12.02 -1.49
N ILE A 165 -5.19 -13.02 -0.99
CA ILE A 165 -4.59 -14.12 -0.21
C ILE A 165 -3.45 -14.79 -1.00
N ALA A 166 -3.73 -15.19 -2.25
CA ALA A 166 -2.73 -15.83 -3.11
C ALA A 166 -1.53 -14.91 -3.39
N LEU A 167 -1.77 -13.60 -3.56
CA LEU A 167 -0.70 -12.61 -3.72
C LEU A 167 0.25 -12.58 -2.51
N PHE A 168 -0.30 -12.48 -1.30
CA PHE A 168 0.48 -12.43 -0.06
C PHE A 168 1.23 -13.76 0.21
N GLU A 169 0.64 -14.90 -0.14
CA GLU A 169 1.34 -16.20 -0.08
C GLU A 169 2.62 -16.20 -0.92
N THR A 170 2.62 -15.57 -2.11
CA THR A 170 3.81 -15.45 -2.96
C THR A 170 4.92 -14.57 -2.39
N LEU A 171 4.61 -13.75 -1.38
CA LEU A 171 5.54 -12.89 -0.66
C LEU A 171 6.06 -13.53 0.64
N GLY A 172 5.70 -14.79 0.92
CA GLY A 172 6.11 -15.51 2.12
C GLY A 172 5.17 -15.31 3.32
N PHE A 173 3.98 -14.74 3.11
CA PHE A 173 2.95 -14.71 4.15
C PHE A 173 2.23 -16.06 4.23
N ARG A 174 1.71 -16.38 5.41
CA ARG A 174 0.88 -17.55 5.68
C ARG A 174 -0.29 -17.16 6.56
N VAL A 175 -1.45 -17.75 6.33
CA VAL A 175 -2.62 -17.58 7.20
C VAL A 175 -2.27 -18.15 8.59
N VAL A 176 -2.37 -17.32 9.61
CA VAL A 176 -2.13 -17.71 11.01
C VAL A 176 -3.42 -17.75 11.84
N LYS A 177 -4.43 -16.96 11.44
CA LYS A 177 -5.69 -16.86 12.15
C LYS A 177 -6.83 -16.58 11.16
N ARG A 178 -8.01 -17.10 11.47
CA ARG A 178 -9.29 -16.73 10.84
C ARG A 178 -10.13 -16.00 11.86
N VAL A 179 -10.74 -14.90 11.48
CA VAL A 179 -11.55 -14.06 12.37
C VAL A 179 -12.98 -14.05 11.86
N ASP A 180 -13.77 -15.04 12.28
CA ASP A 180 -15.12 -15.27 11.77
C ASP A 180 -16.05 -14.06 11.97
N ALA A 181 -15.88 -13.30 13.06
CA ALA A 181 -16.66 -12.11 13.37
C ALA A 181 -16.55 -11.01 12.29
N PHE A 182 -15.40 -10.93 11.60
CA PHE A 182 -15.15 -9.96 10.53
C PHE A 182 -15.04 -10.62 9.15
N ARG A 183 -15.16 -11.95 9.08
CA ARG A 183 -14.97 -12.75 7.85
C ARG A 183 -13.63 -12.46 7.17
N GLU A 184 -12.57 -12.38 7.97
CA GLU A 184 -11.22 -12.06 7.52
C GLU A 184 -10.22 -13.15 7.90
N VAL A 185 -9.11 -13.19 7.17
CA VAL A 185 -7.92 -13.97 7.52
C VAL A 185 -6.80 -13.02 7.91
N GLU A 186 -6.09 -13.33 8.99
CA GLU A 186 -4.83 -12.69 9.33
C GLU A 186 -3.69 -13.54 8.77
N MET A 187 -2.85 -12.90 7.96
CA MET A 187 -1.66 -13.51 7.40
C MET A 187 -0.42 -12.85 8.01
N ARG A 188 0.57 -13.64 8.41
CA ARG A 188 1.87 -13.13 8.89
C ARG A 188 3.00 -13.63 8.01
N TRP A 189 4.06 -12.84 7.91
CA TRP A 189 5.26 -13.27 7.20
C TRP A 189 5.93 -14.44 7.93
N ARG A 190 6.19 -15.53 7.20
CA ARG A 190 6.87 -16.74 7.70
C ARG A 190 8.09 -17.14 6.86
N GLY A 191 8.49 -16.28 5.92
CA GLY A 191 9.54 -16.57 4.95
C GLY A 191 9.03 -17.27 3.69
N ALA A 192 9.79 -17.17 2.62
CA ALA A 192 9.64 -18.09 1.50
C ALA A 192 10.34 -19.40 1.93
N GLU A 193 9.62 -20.52 1.93
CA GLU A 193 10.31 -21.81 1.85
C GLU A 193 11.17 -21.77 0.58
N ALA A 194 12.47 -21.98 0.77
CA ALA A 194 13.47 -22.00 -0.30
C ALA A 194 13.21 -23.16 -1.27
#